data_AF-A0A7J7NMF0-F1
#
_entry.id   AF-A0A7J7NMF0-F1
#
_cell.length_a   1.000
_cell.length_b   1.000
_cell.length_c   1.000
_cell.angle_alpha   90.00
_cell.angle_beta   90.00
_cell.angle_gamma   90.00
#
_symmetry.space_group_name_H-M   'P 1'
#
loop_
_entity.id
_entity.type
_entity.pdbx_description
1 polymer ?
#
loop_
_entity_poly.entity_id
_entity_poly.type
_entity_poly.pdbx_seq_one_letter_code
_entity_poly.pdbx_strand_id
1 'polypeptide(L)' 'MVWVRFPGLDMEYWEEESLLAISTTVGNPVHVDPATLKGNTGFYASVMVEVDFAKPIPNKVLIKGDESDF' A
#
# COMPACT_ATOMS: atom_id res chain seq x y z
N MET A 1 1.79 -5.18 14.27
CA MET A 1 1.80 -4.02 13.36
C MET A 1 3.17 -3.93 12.71
N VAL A 2 3.22 -3.74 11.39
CA VAL A 2 4.44 -3.62 10.60
C VAL A 2 4.29 -2.52 9.56
N TRP A 3 5.42 -1.94 9.14
CA TRP A 3 5.46 -1.06 7.98
C TRP A 3 5.62 -1.88 6.71
N VAL A 4 4.59 -1.87 5.88
CA VAL A 4 4.61 -2.47 4.55
C VAL A 4 5.07 -1.41 3.56
N ARG A 5 6.11 -1.73 2.79
CA ARG A 5 6.64 -0.85 1.74
C ARG A 5 6.21 -1.38 0.37
N PHE A 6 5.78 -0.47 -0.50
CA PHE A 6 5.41 -0.73 -1.88
C PHE A 6 6.44 -0.09 -2.82
N PRO A 7 7.61 -0.73 -3.03
CA PRO A 7 8.57 -0.26 -4.02
C PRO A 7 8.03 -0.47 -5.44
N GLY A 8 8.22 0.51 -6.32
CA GLY A 8 7.78 0.43 -7.71
C GLY A 8 6.27 0.59 -7.94
N LEU A 9 5.53 1.05 -6.92
CA LEU A 9 4.15 1.50 -7.09
C LEU A 9 4.15 2.87 -7.77
N ASP A 10 3.41 3.01 -8.87
CA ASP A 10 3.28 4.28 -9.58
C ASP A 10 2.68 5.38 -8.70
N MET A 11 3.17 6.60 -8.88
CA MET A 11 2.79 7.75 -8.04
C MET A 11 1.29 8.08 -8.10
N GLU A 12 0.58 7.66 -9.16
CA GLU A 12 -0.88 7.80 -9.27
C GLU A 12 -1.65 7.10 -8.16
N TYR A 13 -1.06 6.06 -7.55
CA TYR A 13 -1.66 5.31 -6.45
C TYR A 13 -1.23 5.79 -5.06
N TRP A 14 -0.46 6.89 -4.96
CA TRP A 14 0.10 7.37 -3.68
C TRP A 14 -0.87 8.24 -2.87
N GLU A 15 -2.13 8.28 -3.26
CA GLU A 15 -3.20 8.87 -2.47
C GLU A 15 -3.55 7.97 -1.28
N GLU A 16 -3.94 8.58 -0.16
CA GLU A 16 -4.21 7.85 1.09
C GLU A 16 -5.26 6.75 0.90
N GLU A 17 -6.34 7.04 0.19
CA GLU A 17 -7.41 6.07 -0.09
C GLU A 17 -6.91 4.85 -0.88
N SER A 18 -6.13 5.10 -1.94
CA SER A 18 -5.55 4.05 -2.78
C SER A 18 -4.56 3.18 -1.99
N LEU A 19 -3.67 3.80 -1.20
CA LEU A 19 -2.70 3.09 -0.38
C LEU A 19 -3.35 2.24 0.71
N LEU A 20 -4.42 2.76 1.34
CA LEU A 20 -5.20 1.99 2.31
C LEU A 20 -5.91 0.82 1.63
N ALA A 21 -6.54 1.04 0.47
CA ALA A 21 -7.21 -0.01 -0.30
C ALA A 21 -6.24 -1.12 -0.71
N ILE A 22 -5.08 -0.79 -1.28
CA ILE A 22 -4.03 -1.76 -1.65
C ILE A 22 -3.56 -2.54 -0.42
N SER A 23 -3.39 -1.86 0.72
CA SER A 23 -2.87 -2.47 1.95
C SER A 23 -3.82 -3.49 2.58
N THR A 24 -5.12 -3.47 2.25
CA THR A 24 -6.08 -4.49 2.69
C THR A 24 -5.72 -5.91 2.23
N THR A 25 -4.96 -6.01 1.12
CA THR A 25 -4.48 -7.30 0.60
C THR A 25 -3.41 -7.95 1.49
N VAL A 26 -2.74 -7.15 2.33
CA VAL A 26 -1.68 -7.60 3.25
C VAL A 26 -2.21 -7.81 4.67
N GLY A 27 -3.19 -7.02 5.09
CA GLY A 27 -3.77 -7.09 6.44
C GLY A 27 -4.75 -5.95 6.69
N ASN A 28 -4.93 -5.56 7.95
CA ASN A 28 -5.78 -4.43 8.31
C ASN A 28 -4.96 -3.12 8.29
N PRO A 29 -5.18 -2.21 7.32
CA PRO A 29 -4.42 -0.97 7.25
C PRO A 29 -4.81 -0.02 8.40
N VAL A 30 -3.80 0.64 8.97
CA VAL A 30 -3.96 1.53 10.14
C VAL A 30 -3.68 2.97 9.78
N HIS A 31 -2.55 3.24 9.10
CA HIS A 31 -2.15 4.61 8.76
C HIS A 31 -1.13 4.64 7.62
N VAL A 32 -1.20 5.63 6.73
CA VAL A 32 -0.18 5.87 5.70
C VAL A 32 0.98 6.67 6.29
N ASP A 33 2.22 6.35 5.94
CA ASP A 33 3.38 7.13 6.38
C ASP A 33 3.26 8.58 5.89
N PRO A 34 3.27 9.59 6.78
CA PRO A 34 3.19 10.99 6.38
C PRO A 34 4.28 11.42 5.38
N ALA A 35 5.44 10.74 5.36
CA ALA A 35 6.48 11.00 4.38
C ALA A 35 6.10 10.53 2.97
N THR A 36 5.27 9.48 2.85
CA THR A 36 4.69 9.02 1.59
C THR A 36 3.73 10.05 1.03
N LEU A 37 2.80 10.55 1.85
CA LEU A 37 1.81 11.56 1.43
C LEU A 37 2.45 12.90 1.06
N LYS A 38 3.62 13.21 1.63
CA LYS A 38 4.40 14.41 1.28
C LYS A 38 5.26 14.22 0.02
N GLY A 39 5.31 13.01 -0.56
CA GLY A 39 6.20 12.68 -1.68
C GLY A 39 7.69 12.71 -1.33
N ASN A 40 8.03 12.71 -0.03
CA ASN A 40 9.40 12.90 0.44
C ASN A 40 10.28 11.64 0.29
N THR A 41 9.66 10.46 0.15
CA THR A 41 10.39 9.20 0.06
C THR A 41 10.86 8.87 -1.35
N GLY A 42 10.16 9.29 -2.42
CA GLY A 42 10.51 9.13 -3.84
C GLY A 42 10.77 7.71 -4.37
N PHE A 43 11.00 6.73 -3.49
CA PHE A 43 11.44 5.37 -3.80
C PHE A 43 10.37 4.32 -3.50
N TYR A 44 9.50 4.58 -2.54
CA TYR A 44 8.42 3.67 -2.13
C TYR A 44 7.33 4.43 -1.37
N ALA A 45 6.10 3.89 -1.46
CA ALA A 45 5.02 4.20 -0.53
C ALA A 45 5.09 3.27 0.69
N SER A 46 4.69 3.75 1.88
CA SER A 46 4.72 2.98 3.12
C SER A 46 3.41 3.12 3.90
N VAL A 47 2.88 2.00 4.38
CA VAL A 47 1.63 1.94 5.15
C VAL A 47 1.85 1.07 6.39
N MET A 48 1.34 1.53 7.53
CA MET A 48 1.27 0.75 8.76
C MET A 48 0.10 -0.22 8.65
N VAL A 49 0.39 -1.51 8.73
CA VAL A 49 -0.61 -2.57 8.60
C VAL A 49 -0.53 -3.48 9.82
N GLU A 50 -1.69 -3.80 10.37
CA GLU A 50 -1.85 -4.89 11.30
C GLU A 50 -1.94 -6.21 10.51
N VAL A 51 -0.92 -7.04 10.66
CA VAL A 51 -0.77 -8.31 9.95
C VAL A 51 -0.97 -9.45 10.93
N ASP A 52 -1.78 -10.43 10.52
CA ASP A 52 -1.93 -11.70 11.21
C ASP A 52 -0.77 -12.64 10.83
N PHE A 53 0.23 -12.73 11.70
CA PHE A 53 1.42 -13.56 11.50
C PHE A 53 1.14 -15.07 11.54
N ALA A 54 -0.06 -15.50 11.94
CA ALA A 54 -0.45 -16.90 11.82
C ALA A 54 -0.78 -17.29 10.37
N LYS A 55 -0.95 -16.32 9.47
CA LYS A 55 -1.24 -16.53 8.04
C LYS A 55 0.01 -16.29 7.18
N PRO A 56 0.12 -16.96 6.02
CA PRO A 56 1.17 -16.66 5.05
C PRO A 56 1.12 -15.20 4.62
N ILE A 57 2.26 -14.51 4.71
CA ILE A 57 2.37 -13.12 4.27
C ILE A 57 2.56 -13.11 2.74
N PRO A 58 1.71 -12.40 1.98
CA PRO A 58 1.88 -12.31 0.53
C PRO A 58 3.19 -11.58 0.21
N ASN A 59 3.97 -12.13 -0.72
CA ASN A 59 5.20 -11.51 -1.22
C ASN A 59 4.99 -10.64 -2.46
N LYS A 60 3.77 -10.66 -3.03
CA LYS A 60 3.35 -9.86 -4.18
C LYS A 60 1.89 -9.45 -3.99
N VAL A 61 1.59 -8.21 -4.35
CA VAL A 61 0.22 -7.68 -4.39
C VAL A 61 -0.08 -7.36 -5.85
N LEU A 62 -1.22 -7.82 -6.35
CA LEU A 62 -1.72 -7.49 -7.68
C LEU A 62 -2.77 -6.40 -7.54
N ILE A 63 -2.51 -5.25 -8.14
CA ILE A 63 -3.45 -4.14 -8.21
C ILE A 63 -4.14 -4.25 -9.56
N LYS A 64 -5.46 -4.46 -9.55
CA LYS A 64 -6.25 -4.43 -10.77
C LYS A 64 -6.73 -2.99 -10.94
N GLY A 65 -6.23 -2.30 -11.97
CA GLY A 65 -6.86 -1.06 -12.41
C GLY A 65 -8.26 -1.39 -12.95
N ASP A 66 -9.25 -0.58 -12.58
CA ASP A 66 -10.54 -0.65 -13.26
C ASP A 66 -10.30 -0.23 -14.72
N GLU A 67 -10.51 -1.16 -15.66
CA GLU A 67 -10.75 -0.81 -17.06
C GLU A 67 -12.10 -0.08 -17.11
N SER A 68 -12.15 1.17 -16.67
CA SER A 68 -13.22 2.07 -17.06
C SER A 68 -12.96 2.54 -18.49
N ASP A 69 -13.45 1.71 -19.41
CA ASP A 69 -13.98 2.02 -20.74
C ASP A 69 -13.43 3.29 -21.43
N PHE A 70 -12.56 3.08 -22.42
CA PHE A 70 -12.56 3.91 -23.63
C PHE A 70 -13.81 3.63 -24.46
#